data_AF-A0A7S2QQA5-F1
#
_entry.id   AF-A0A7S2QQA5-F1
#
_cell.length_a   1.000
_cell.length_b   1.000
_cell.length_c   1.000
_cell.angle_alpha   90.00
_cell.angle_beta   90.00
_cell.angle_gamma   90.00
#
_symmetry.space_group_name_H-M   'P 1'
#
loop_
_entity.id
_entity.type
_entity.pdbx_description
1 polymer ?
#
loop_
_entity_poly.entity_id
_entity_poly.type
_entity_poly.pdbx_seq_one_letter_code
_entity_poly.pdbx_strand_id
1 'polypeptide(L)'
;PCGIFVPSLTVGALVGRMVGLLMVKLNSMLNLLDCHKCIQPGVYALVGAAAMLGGVTRMTISLVVIMFELTGGLSYVVPFMVSVMIAKWTADSLCPDGIYDSFIRLKRYPYLDAHGHYPEYDVGCAEDLVD
;
A
#
# COMPACT_ATOMS: atom_id res chain seq x y z
N PRO A 1 -8.16 20.00 8.54
CA PRO A 1 -8.30 18.96 7.48
C PRO A 1 -6.91 18.45 7.09
N CYS A 2 -6.55 17.21 7.43
CA CYS A 2 -5.25 16.62 7.12
C CYS A 2 -5.45 15.28 6.40
N GLY A 3 -4.71 15.04 5.32
CA GLY A 3 -4.72 13.79 4.58
C GLY A 3 -3.64 12.83 5.09
N ILE A 4 -3.99 11.55 5.21
CA ILE A 4 -3.07 10.48 5.65
C ILE A 4 -2.17 9.95 4.52
N PHE A 5 -2.43 10.34 3.27
CA PHE A 5 -1.70 9.87 2.09
C PHE A 5 -0.24 10.31 2.08
N VAL A 6 0.00 11.62 2.20
CA VAL A 6 1.34 12.21 2.16
C VAL A 6 2.25 11.65 3.27
N PRO A 7 1.86 11.60 4.55
CA PRO A 7 2.73 11.05 5.59
C PRO A 7 3.00 9.54 5.40
N SER A 8 2.03 8.77 4.88
CA SER A 8 2.25 7.34 4.61
C SER A 8 3.24 7.14 3.46
N LEU A 9 3.16 7.97 2.42
CA LEU A 9 4.10 7.95 1.30
C LEU A 9 5.52 8.34 1.75
N THR A 10 5.67 9.36 2.59
CA THR A 10 7.00 9.80 3.04
C THR A 10 7.68 8.74 3.90
N VAL A 11 6.96 8.11 4.83
CA VAL A 11 7.53 7.03 5.66
C VAL A 11 7.94 5.84 4.78
N GLY A 12 7.08 5.42 3.86
CA GLY A 12 7.42 4.34 2.92
C GLY A 12 8.60 4.68 2.03
N ALA A 13 8.69 5.92 1.56
CA ALA A 13 9.81 6.41 0.74
C ALA A 13 11.13 6.39 1.51
N LEU A 14 11.12 6.82 2.77
CA LEU A 14 12.31 6.80 3.63
C LEU A 14 12.80 5.37 3.86
N VAL A 15 11.88 4.45 4.19
CA VAL A 15 12.23 3.03 4.37
C VAL A 15 12.78 2.44 3.07
N GLY A 16 12.11 2.68 1.93
CA GLY A 16 12.59 2.23 0.62
C GLY A 16 13.96 2.82 0.24
N ARG A 17 14.21 4.08 0.58
CA ARG A 17 15.50 4.75 0.36
C ARG A 17 16.61 4.11 1.21
N MET A 18 16.31 3.81 2.48
CA MET A 18 17.26 3.14 3.37
C MET A 18 17.66 1.76 2.83
N VAL A 19 16.69 0.98 2.36
CA VAL A 19 16.95 -0.33 1.71
C VAL A 19 17.76 -0.16 0.42
N GLY A 20 17.44 0.83 -0.42
CA GLY A 20 18.19 1.10 -1.64
C GLY A 20 19.65 1.47 -1.39
N LEU A 21 19.93 2.29 -0.37
CA LEU A 21 21.30 2.65 0.02
C LEU A 21 22.06 1.44 0.61
N LEU A 22 21.38 0.62 1.41
CA LEU A 22 21.96 -0.62 1.93
C LEU A 22 22.37 -1.55 0.78
N MET A 23 21.52 -1.69 -0.24
CA MET A 23 21.81 -2.51 -1.42
C MET A 23 23.01 -2.00 -2.21
N VAL A 24 23.15 -0.68 -2.38
CA VAL A 24 24.33 -0.07 -3.01
C VAL A 24 25.60 -0.38 -2.21
N LYS A 25 25.53 -0.25 -0.88
CA LYS A 25 26.67 -0.50 0.00
C LYS A 25 27.08 -1.97 0.02
N LEU A 26 26.11 -2.89 0.05
CA LEU A 26 26.37 -4.32 -0.04
C LEU A 26 26.98 -4.71 -1.39
N ASN A 27 26.46 -4.16 -2.49
CA ASN A 27 27.01 -4.42 -3.81
C ASN A 27 28.47 -3.94 -3.93
N SER A 28 28.81 -2.79 -3.33
CA SER A 28 30.18 -2.28 -3.29
C SER A 28 31.13 -3.14 -2.45
N MET A 29 30.62 -3.90 -1.46
CA MET A 29 31.44 -4.76 -0.60
C MET A 29 31.62 -6.16 -1.18
N LEU A 30 30.60 -6.69 -1.86
CA LEU A 30 30.57 -8.07 -2.35
C LEU A 30 30.83 -8.19 -3.86
N ASN A 31 30.91 -7.08 -4.61
CA ASN A 31 30.99 -7.06 -6.08
C ASN A 31 29.96 -8.00 -6.74
N LEU A 32 28.73 -7.96 -6.23
CA LEU A 32 27.66 -8.91 -6.59
C LEU A 32 27.14 -8.65 -8.01
N LEU A 33 27.18 -7.38 -8.46
CA LEU A 33 26.92 -6.97 -9.83
C LEU A 33 28.07 -6.11 -10.36
N ASP A 34 28.58 -6.46 -11.53
CA ASP A 34 29.62 -5.73 -12.31
C ASP A 34 29.22 -4.30 -12.75
N CYS A 35 28.07 -3.80 -12.29
CA CYS A 35 27.53 -2.52 -12.71
C CYS A 35 27.25 -1.61 -11.51
N HIS A 36 28.11 -0.61 -11.31
CA HIS A 36 27.98 0.37 -10.24
C HIS A 36 26.79 1.35 -10.42
N LYS A 37 26.30 1.52 -11.65
CA LYS A 37 25.17 2.42 -12.00
C LYS A 37 23.81 1.74 -12.14
N CYS A 38 23.74 0.41 -12.01
CA CYS A 38 22.50 -0.32 -12.25
C CYS A 38 21.50 -0.23 -11.08
N ILE A 39 21.94 0.21 -9.90
CA ILE A 39 21.09 0.31 -8.71
C ILE A 39 20.70 1.77 -8.50
N GLN A 40 19.44 2.11 -8.80
CA GLN A 40 18.93 3.45 -8.61
C GLN A 40 18.10 3.51 -7.31
N PRO A 41 18.61 4.12 -6.22
CA PRO A 41 17.91 4.14 -4.92
C PRO A 41 16.59 4.93 -4.95
N GLY A 42 16.34 5.71 -6.02
CA GLY A 42 15.06 6.37 -6.25
C GLY A 42 13.92 5.38 -6.51
N VAL A 43 14.17 4.30 -7.26
CA VAL A 43 13.14 3.29 -7.57
C VAL A 43 12.75 2.53 -6.31
N TYR A 44 13.72 2.18 -5.46
CA TYR A 44 13.46 1.53 -4.17
C TYR A 44 12.63 2.43 -3.23
N ALA A 45 12.88 3.74 -3.22
CA ALA A 45 12.06 4.69 -2.47
C ALA A 45 10.61 4.73 -2.98
N LEU A 46 10.40 4.75 -4.31
CA LEU A 46 9.06 4.70 -4.90
C LEU A 46 8.33 3.40 -4.56
N VAL A 47 9.02 2.25 -4.63
CA VAL A 47 8.44 0.93 -4.30
C VAL A 47 8.03 0.89 -2.82
N GLY A 48 8.88 1.37 -1.91
CA GLY A 48 8.54 1.44 -0.48
C GLY A 48 7.37 2.38 -0.18
N ALA A 49 7.31 3.53 -0.85
CA ALA A 49 6.20 4.47 -0.73
C ALA A 49 4.88 3.84 -1.19
N ALA A 50 4.90 3.18 -2.35
CA ALA A 50 3.75 2.50 -2.92
C ALA A 50 3.27 1.34 -2.03
N ALA A 51 4.18 0.51 -1.54
CA ALA A 51 3.87 -0.61 -0.66
C ALA A 51 3.23 -0.14 0.65
N MET A 52 3.78 0.90 1.28
CA MET A 52 3.23 1.42 2.54
C MET A 52 1.84 2.05 2.33
N LEU A 53 1.67 2.88 1.31
CA LEU A 53 0.37 3.49 1.04
C LEU A 53 -0.69 2.44 0.62
N GLY A 54 -0.30 1.45 -0.18
CA GLY A 54 -1.18 0.36 -0.60
C GLY A 54 -1.60 -0.56 0.55
N GLY A 55 -0.70 -0.84 1.49
CA GLY A 55 -1.02 -1.61 2.70
C GLY A 55 -1.95 -0.85 3.66
N VAL A 56 -1.75 0.47 3.81
CA VAL A 56 -2.56 1.31 4.71
C VAL A 56 -3.99 1.55 4.19
N THR A 57 -4.12 1.82 2.89
CA THR A 57 -5.39 2.24 2.29
C THR A 57 -6.15 1.11 1.58
N ARG A 58 -5.51 -0.05 1.36
CA ARG A 58 -6.04 -1.18 0.56
C ARG A 58 -6.35 -0.84 -0.90
N MET A 59 -5.99 0.35 -1.39
CA MET A 59 -6.19 0.79 -2.77
C MET A 59 -5.00 0.36 -3.64
N THR A 60 -5.05 -0.84 -4.20
CA THR A 60 -3.88 -1.43 -4.90
C THR A 60 -3.80 -1.04 -6.38
N ILE A 61 -4.90 -1.08 -7.13
CA ILE A 61 -4.89 -0.84 -8.59
C ILE A 61 -4.65 0.64 -8.91
N SER A 62 -5.43 1.54 -8.32
CA SER A 62 -5.32 2.99 -8.57
C SER A 62 -3.94 3.53 -8.22
N LEU A 63 -3.33 3.03 -7.14
CA LEU A 63 -2.00 3.45 -6.71
C LEU A 63 -0.93 3.06 -7.72
N VAL A 64 -0.97 1.82 -8.22
CA VAL A 64 -0.01 1.35 -9.22
C VAL A 64 -0.14 2.17 -10.51
N VAL A 65 -1.35 2.52 -10.93
CA VAL A 65 -1.58 3.39 -12.10
C VAL A 65 -0.97 4.77 -11.91
N ILE A 66 -1.14 5.38 -10.72
CA ILE A 66 -0.52 6.69 -10.42
C ILE A 66 1.01 6.58 -10.50
N MET A 67 1.62 5.53 -9.92
CA MET A 67 3.07 5.35 -9.96
C MET A 67 3.61 5.03 -11.36
N PHE A 68 2.81 4.33 -12.19
CA PHE A 68 3.07 4.12 -13.61
C PHE A 68 3.18 5.44 -14.37
N GLU A 69 2.16 6.30 -14.23
CA GLU A 69 2.14 7.63 -14.87
C GLU A 69 3.33 8.48 -14.43
N LEU A 70 3.67 8.46 -13.14
CA LEU A 70 4.79 9.23 -12.59
C LEU A 70 6.17 8.73 -13.05
N THR A 71 6.31 7.44 -13.34
CA THR A 71 7.60 6.84 -13.75
C THR A 71 7.81 6.91 -15.26
N GLY A 72 6.74 7.10 -16.06
CA GLY A 72 6.83 7.33 -17.50
C GLY A 72 7.27 6.12 -18.34
N GLY A 73 7.21 4.90 -17.80
CA GLY A 73 7.63 3.68 -18.49
C GLY A 73 7.00 2.40 -17.93
N LEU A 74 6.55 1.50 -18.81
CA LEU A 74 5.82 0.26 -18.47
C LEU A 74 6.68 -0.81 -17.78
N SER A 75 8.00 -0.77 -17.93
CA SER A 75 8.90 -1.84 -17.49
C SER A 75 8.92 -2.05 -15.96
N TYR A 76 8.53 -1.04 -15.17
CA TYR A 76 8.53 -1.11 -13.71
C TYR A 76 7.16 -1.44 -13.10
N VAL A 77 6.10 -1.58 -13.91
CA VAL A 77 4.74 -1.82 -13.39
C VAL A 77 4.62 -3.17 -12.69
N VAL A 78 5.23 -4.21 -13.25
CA VAL A 78 5.19 -5.58 -12.69
C VAL A 78 5.78 -5.64 -11.27
N PRO A 79 7.00 -5.14 -10.99
CA PRO A 79 7.53 -5.17 -9.62
C PRO A 79 6.73 -4.29 -8.65
N PHE A 80 6.15 -3.17 -9.11
CA PHE A 80 5.24 -2.38 -8.27
C PHE A 80 4.00 -3.18 -7.86
N MET A 81 3.35 -3.86 -8.80
CA MET A 81 2.18 -4.69 -8.49
C MET A 81 2.49 -5.79 -7.48
N VAL A 82 3.60 -6.50 -7.67
CA VAL A 82 4.03 -7.56 -6.74
C VAL A 82 4.30 -7.00 -5.35
N SER A 83 5.00 -5.86 -5.26
CA SER A 83 5.29 -5.23 -3.96
C SER A 83 4.04 -4.80 -3.21
N VAL A 84 3.06 -4.19 -3.91
CA VAL A 84 1.81 -3.73 -3.33
C VAL A 84 0.89 -4.90 -2.98
N MET A 85 0.91 -5.98 -3.76
CA MET A 85 0.18 -7.21 -3.42
C MET A 85 0.72 -7.86 -2.15
N ILE A 86 2.05 -7.99 -2.02
CA ILE A 86 2.66 -8.53 -0.81
C ILE A 86 2.31 -7.64 0.39
N ALA A 87 2.40 -6.31 0.23
CA ALA A 87 2.05 -5.37 1.30
C ALA A 87 0.56 -5.47 1.68
N LYS A 88 -0.33 -5.66 0.71
CA LYS A 88 -1.75 -5.90 0.96
C LYS A 88 -1.93 -7.21 1.73
N TRP A 89 -1.34 -8.31 1.29
CA TRP A 89 -1.47 -9.60 1.98
C TRP A 89 -0.94 -9.58 3.41
N THR A 90 0.24 -9.00 3.63
CA THR A 90 0.80 -8.87 4.98
C THR A 90 -0.09 -8.00 5.86
N ALA A 91 -0.63 -6.92 5.30
CA ALA A 91 -1.56 -6.09 6.04
C ALA A 91 -2.90 -6.80 6.27
N ASP A 92 -3.44 -7.56 5.31
CA ASP A 92 -4.74 -8.27 5.42
C ASP A 92 -4.64 -9.33 6.53
N SER A 93 -3.45 -9.94 6.67
CA SER A 93 -3.16 -10.89 7.74
C SER A 93 -3.06 -10.24 9.13
N LEU A 94 -2.71 -8.96 9.23
CA LEU A 94 -2.56 -8.26 10.52
C LEU A 94 -3.85 -7.59 10.95
N CYS A 95 -4.53 -6.93 10.01
CA CYS A 95 -5.77 -6.21 10.24
C CYS A 95 -6.72 -6.48 9.06
N PRO A 96 -7.96 -6.92 9.30
CA PRO A 96 -8.91 -7.22 8.24
C PRO A 96 -9.37 -5.97 7.47
N ASP A 97 -9.32 -4.79 8.10
CA ASP A 97 -9.86 -3.55 7.52
C ASP A 97 -8.78 -2.55 7.12
N GLY A 98 -9.08 -1.74 6.09
CA GLY A 98 -8.31 -0.53 5.79
C GLY A 98 -8.59 0.61 6.77
N ILE A 99 -7.78 1.66 6.73
CA ILE A 99 -8.01 2.86 7.55
C ILE A 99 -9.37 3.51 7.24
N TYR A 100 -9.76 3.55 5.96
CA TYR A 100 -11.02 4.17 5.57
C TYR A 100 -12.23 3.41 6.07
N ASP A 101 -12.24 2.08 5.94
CA ASP A 101 -13.32 1.22 6.41
C ASP A 101 -13.44 1.27 7.94
N SER A 102 -12.30 1.28 8.63
CA SER A 102 -12.23 1.44 10.08
C SER A 102 -12.84 2.77 10.55
N PHE A 103 -12.57 3.85 9.81
CA PHE A 103 -13.08 5.18 10.15
C PHE A 103 -14.59 5.30 9.91
N ILE A 104 -15.10 4.67 8.84
CA ILE A 104 -16.54 4.62 8.52
C ILE A 104 -17.28 3.85 9.62
N ARG A 105 -16.76 2.69 10.02
CA ARG A 105 -17.33 1.86 11.09
C ARG A 105 -17.33 2.57 12.44
N LEU A 106 -16.24 3.28 12.77
CA LEU A 106 -16.16 4.07 14.01
C LEU A 106 -17.23 5.16 14.08
N LYS A 107 -17.56 5.78 12.94
CA LYS A 107 -18.57 6.84 12.83
C LYS A 107 -19.99 6.34 12.64
N ARG A 108 -20.21 5.03 12.50
CA ARG A 108 -21.52 4.40 12.24
C ARG A 108 -22.29 5.05 11.09
N TYR A 109 -21.60 5.38 10.01
CA TYR A 109 -22.31 5.80 8.81
C TYR A 109 -22.92 4.59 8.10
N PRO A 110 -24.19 4.68 7.65
CA PRO A 110 -24.76 3.63 6.82
C PRO A 110 -24.02 3.63 5.47
N TYR A 111 -23.12 2.66 5.29
CA TYR A 111 -22.44 2.40 4.01
C TYR A 111 -22.78 0.99 3.55
N LEU A 112 -23.03 0.84 2.25
CA LEU A 112 -23.30 -0.46 1.66
C LEU A 112 -21.98 -1.06 1.16
N ASP A 113 -21.55 -2.16 1.79
CA ASP A 113 -20.36 -2.88 1.34
C ASP A 113 -20.65 -3.68 0.06
N ALA A 114 -19.72 -3.68 -0.88
CA ALA A 114 -19.82 -4.43 -2.13
C ALA A 114 -19.54 -5.93 -1.93
N HIS A 115 -18.76 -6.26 -0.91
CA HIS A 115 -18.58 -7.63 -0.45
C HIS A 115 -19.41 -7.78 0.83
N GLY A 116 -20.41 -8.66 0.82
CA GLY A 116 -21.35 -8.86 1.93
C GLY A 116 -20.74 -9.45 3.21
N HIS A 117 -19.66 -8.86 3.71
CA HIS A 117 -19.11 -9.15 5.02
C HIS A 117 -19.85 -8.26 6.03
N TYR A 118 -21.10 -8.63 6.32
CA TYR A 118 -21.89 -8.00 7.36
C TYR A 118 -21.23 -8.34 8.70
N PRO A 119 -20.70 -7.36 9.46
CA PRO A 119 -20.41 -7.62 10.86
C PRO A 119 -21.74 -7.97 11.54
N GLU A 120 -21.74 -9.03 12.35
CA GLU A 120 -22.88 -9.62 13.07
C GLU A 120 -23.66 -8.64 13.98
N TYR A 121 -23.27 -7.36 14.01
CA TYR A 121 -23.91 -6.29 14.76
C TYR A 121 -25.14 -5.69 14.05
N ASP A 122 -25.27 -5.82 12.73
CA ASP A 122 -26.39 -5.23 11.96
C ASP A 122 -27.61 -6.16 11.77
N VAL A 123 -27.50 -7.45 12.12
CA VAL A 123 -28.65 -8.38 12.00
C VAL A 123 -29.78 -8.06 12.98
N GLY A 124 -29.48 -7.47 14.14
CA GLY A 124 -30.49 -7.09 15.13
C GLY A 124 -31.35 -5.88 14.72
N CYS A 125 -30.88 -5.02 13.82
CA CYS A 125 -31.66 -3.86 13.34
C CYS A 125 -32.37 -4.11 12.00
N ALA A 126 -32.03 -5.19 11.28
CA ALA A 126 -32.69 -5.53 10.03
C ALA A 126 -34.05 -6.23 10.26
N GLU A 127 -34.22 -6.95 11.38
CA GLU A 127 -35.53 -7.50 11.78
C GLU A 127 -36.55 -6.39 12.10
N ASP A 128 -36.11 -5.23 12.60
CA ASP A 128 -36.99 -4.08 12.91
C ASP A 128 -37.42 -3.25 11.68
N LEU A 129 -36.96 -3.59 10.48
CA LEU A 129 -37.31 -2.90 9.22
C LEU A 129 -38.32 -3.68 8.36
N VAL A 130 -38.70 -4.88 8.78
CA VAL A 130 -39.65 -5.75 8.07
C VAL A 130 -41.06 -5.70 8.71
N ASP A 131 -41.19 -5.05 9.86
CA ASP A 131 -42.46 -4.62 10.47
C ASP A 131 -42.67 -3.10 10.31
#